data_AF-A0A921RAJ5-F1
#
_entry.id   AF-A0A921RAJ5-F1
#
_cell.length_a   1.000
_cell.length_b   1.000
_cell.length_c   1.000
_cell.angle_alpha   90.00
_cell.angle_beta   90.00
_cell.angle_gamma   90.00
#
_symmetry.space_group_name_H-M   'P 1'
#
loop_
_entity.id
_entity.type
_entity.pdbx_description
1 polymer ?
#
loop_
_entity_poly.entity_id
_entity_poly.type
_entity_poly.pdbx_seq_one_letter_code
_entity_poly.pdbx_strand_id
1 'polypeptide(L)'
;MSDNDDNKLPVTTAVTVAAPPSSSRAIGGAVRLVSAWAMLAAWCIILVRAVDWILYSCFHVPCDPSSIVLRCVYLTDAENAEKAALWTSILGCAVLQAAAAVLVLLVPSRRRRIRYGIAIVALAAAIVGHCLYATAVRLVLKADPGYLFYRIFCTVTICIFAVGDLFSFIKLLLGRAEQKEEDEEE
;
A
#
# COMPACT_ATOMS: atom_id res chain seq x y z
N MET A 1 -10.97 74.63 -17.74
CA MET A 1 -9.61 74.30 -18.21
C MET A 1 -8.93 73.57 -17.07
N SER A 2 -8.78 72.25 -17.24
CA SER A 2 -8.09 71.23 -16.41
C SER A 2 -8.61 71.01 -14.99
N ASP A 3 -9.24 69.86 -14.69
CA ASP A 3 -8.64 68.51 -14.46
C ASP A 3 -7.56 68.52 -13.37
N ASN A 4 -7.80 67.86 -12.24
CA ASN A 4 -7.30 66.50 -12.06
C ASN A 4 -7.88 65.85 -10.80
N ASP A 5 -8.51 64.69 -11.01
CA ASP A 5 -8.87 63.69 -10.01
C ASP A 5 -7.62 63.11 -9.33
N ASP A 6 -7.68 62.86 -8.03
CA ASP A 6 -6.86 61.82 -7.39
C ASP A 6 -7.67 61.13 -6.29
N ASN A 7 -8.55 60.28 -6.78
CA ASN A 7 -9.38 59.34 -6.05
C ASN A 7 -8.50 58.23 -5.44
N LYS A 8 -8.08 58.36 -4.18
CA LYS A 8 -7.45 57.25 -3.45
C LYS A 8 -8.52 56.22 -3.08
N LEU A 9 -8.73 55.24 -3.96
CA LEU A 9 -9.42 54.01 -3.60
C LEU A 9 -8.60 53.27 -2.52
N PRO A 10 -9.24 52.77 -1.46
CA PRO A 10 -8.63 51.74 -0.62
C PRO A 10 -8.49 50.46 -1.45
N VAL A 11 -7.26 50.03 -1.68
CA VAL A 11 -6.95 48.69 -2.19
C VAL A 11 -7.35 47.70 -1.10
N THR A 12 -8.57 47.19 -1.19
CA THR A 12 -9.02 46.04 -0.40
C THR A 12 -8.31 44.81 -0.95
N THR A 13 -7.13 44.50 -0.40
CA THR A 13 -6.55 43.16 -0.54
C THR A 13 -7.48 42.17 0.14
N ALA A 14 -8.38 41.58 -0.64
CA ALA A 14 -9.11 40.38 -0.26
C ALA A 14 -8.08 39.28 -0.04
N VAL A 15 -7.63 39.11 1.20
CA VAL A 15 -7.00 37.88 1.64
C VAL A 15 -8.07 36.81 1.52
N THR A 16 -8.09 36.09 0.41
CA THR A 16 -8.81 34.83 0.28
C THR A 16 -8.18 33.86 1.26
N VAL A 17 -8.67 33.88 2.50
CA VAL A 17 -8.48 32.79 3.44
C VAL A 17 -9.07 31.57 2.75
N ALA A 18 -8.21 30.66 2.29
CA ALA A 18 -8.63 29.41 1.69
C ALA A 18 -9.55 28.73 2.71
N ALA A 19 -10.83 28.58 2.36
CA ALA A 19 -11.76 27.85 3.19
C ALA A 19 -11.17 26.45 3.47
N PRO A 20 -11.20 25.97 4.73
CA PRO A 20 -10.70 24.64 5.04
C PRO A 20 -11.39 23.63 4.11
N PRO A 21 -10.64 22.62 3.62
CA PRO A 21 -11.23 21.61 2.76
C PRO A 21 -12.39 20.94 3.51
N SER A 22 -13.59 20.91 2.91
CA SER A 22 -14.71 20.18 3.51
C SER A 22 -14.34 18.72 3.78
N SER A 23 -14.78 18.13 4.91
CA SER A 23 -14.46 16.75 5.30
C SER A 23 -14.63 15.73 4.16
N SER A 24 -15.65 15.96 3.31
CA SER A 24 -15.94 15.22 2.08
C SER A 24 -14.73 15.08 1.14
N ARG A 25 -13.95 16.15 0.96
CA ARG A 25 -12.72 16.14 0.13
C ARG A 25 -11.56 15.48 0.86
N ALA A 26 -11.42 15.67 2.17
CA ALA A 26 -10.36 15.05 2.97
C ALA A 26 -10.47 13.52 2.96
N ILE A 27 -11.67 12.99 3.19
CA ILE A 27 -11.97 11.54 3.10
C ILE A 27 -11.73 11.02 1.68
N GLY A 28 -12.18 11.75 0.65
CA GLY A 28 -11.95 11.37 -0.74
C GLY A 28 -10.46 11.26 -1.08
N GLY A 29 -9.64 12.18 -0.56
CA GLY A 29 -8.18 12.16 -0.72
C GLY A 29 -7.51 11.00 0.01
N ALA A 30 -7.86 10.78 1.28
CA ALA A 30 -7.34 9.67 2.07
C ALA A 30 -7.65 8.31 1.43
N VAL A 31 -8.89 8.12 0.99
CA VAL A 31 -9.35 6.90 0.32
C VAL A 31 -8.60 6.65 -0.99
N ARG A 32 -8.34 7.69 -1.80
CA ARG A 32 -7.54 7.56 -3.02
C ARG A 32 -6.09 7.16 -2.73
N LEU A 33 -5.48 7.77 -1.72
CA LEU A 33 -4.11 7.47 -1.31
C LEU A 33 -3.99 6.00 -0.85
N VAL A 34 -4.93 5.55 0.00
CA VAL A 34 -5.00 4.16 0.47
C VAL A 34 -5.16 3.19 -0.70
N SER A 35 -6.08 3.47 -1.62
CA SER A 35 -6.27 2.64 -2.82
C SER A 35 -5.02 2.59 -3.70
N ALA A 36 -4.36 3.73 -3.91
CA ALA A 36 -3.13 3.79 -4.71
C ALA A 36 -2.00 2.99 -4.06
N TRP A 37 -1.84 3.12 -2.74
CA TRP A 37 -0.85 2.35 -1.99
C TRP A 37 -1.12 0.85 -2.05
N ALA A 38 -2.38 0.43 -1.83
CA ALA A 38 -2.77 -0.97 -1.91
C ALA A 38 -2.53 -1.56 -3.31
N MET A 39 -2.81 -0.80 -4.38
CA MET A 39 -2.49 -1.24 -5.75
C MET A 39 -0.99 -1.35 -5.98
N LEU A 40 -0.19 -0.39 -5.50
CA LEU A 40 1.26 -0.43 -5.62
C LEU A 40 1.83 -1.66 -4.91
N ALA A 41 1.39 -1.93 -3.68
CA ALA A 41 1.80 -3.10 -2.91
C ALA A 41 1.45 -4.42 -3.62
N ALA A 42 0.20 -4.54 -4.08
CA ALA A 42 -0.24 -5.71 -4.82
C ALA A 42 0.57 -5.91 -6.12
N TRP A 43 0.80 -4.82 -6.86
CA TRP A 43 1.59 -4.82 -8.08
C TRP A 43 3.04 -5.28 -7.84
N CYS A 44 3.70 -4.77 -6.80
CA CYS A 44 5.05 -5.17 -6.45
C CYS A 44 5.14 -6.68 -6.15
N ILE A 45 4.19 -7.24 -5.40
CA ILE A 45 4.15 -8.68 -5.10
C ILE A 45 3.98 -9.51 -6.38
N ILE A 46 3.05 -9.11 -7.26
CA ILE A 46 2.82 -9.81 -8.53
C ILE A 46 4.06 -9.75 -9.42
N LEU A 47 4.70 -8.58 -9.53
CA LEU A 47 5.91 -8.41 -10.32
C LEU A 47 7.07 -9.26 -9.81
N VAL A 48 7.34 -9.25 -8.51
CA VAL A 48 8.41 -10.09 -7.92
C VAL A 48 8.16 -11.56 -8.25
N ARG A 49 6.91 -12.02 -8.13
CA ARG A 49 6.56 -13.41 -8.42
C ARG A 49 6.66 -13.75 -9.91
N ALA A 50 6.28 -12.82 -10.79
CA ALA A 50 6.38 -12.98 -12.24
C ALA A 50 7.84 -13.02 -12.69
N VAL A 51 8.68 -12.13 -12.15
CA VAL A 51 10.13 -12.11 -12.44
C VAL A 51 10.78 -13.41 -11.98
N ASP A 52 10.48 -13.88 -10.77
CA ASP A 52 10.97 -15.16 -10.25
C ASP A 52 10.57 -16.33 -11.18
N TRP A 53 9.32 -16.36 -11.62
CA TRP A 53 8.84 -17.37 -12.58
C TRP A 53 9.55 -17.29 -13.93
N ILE A 54 9.73 -16.10 -14.50
CA ILE A 54 10.42 -15.89 -15.79
C ILE A 54 11.89 -16.30 -15.70
N LEU A 55 12.59 -15.91 -14.64
CA LEU A 55 14.00 -16.27 -14.42
C LEU A 55 14.16 -17.80 -14.33
N TYR A 56 13.25 -18.47 -13.62
CA TYR A 56 13.27 -19.91 -13.47
C TYR A 56 12.89 -20.64 -14.77
N SER A 57 11.75 -20.31 -15.37
CA SER A 57 11.18 -21.05 -16.50
C SER A 57 11.72 -20.67 -17.87
N CYS A 58 12.04 -19.39 -18.10
CA CYS A 58 12.50 -18.92 -19.41
C CYS A 58 14.02 -18.93 -19.51
N PHE A 59 14.71 -18.44 -18.48
CA PHE A 59 16.16 -18.23 -18.53
C PHE A 59 16.98 -19.34 -17.87
N HIS A 60 16.34 -20.26 -17.11
CA HIS A 60 17.02 -21.33 -16.38
C HIS A 60 18.27 -20.83 -15.63
N VAL A 61 18.17 -19.65 -15.00
CA VAL A 61 19.34 -19.03 -14.38
C VAL A 61 19.82 -19.95 -13.24
N PRO A 62 21.03 -20.53 -13.34
CA PRO A 62 21.52 -21.41 -12.29
C PRO A 62 21.81 -20.58 -11.04
N CYS A 63 21.42 -21.11 -9.88
CA CYS A 63 21.84 -20.54 -8.61
C CYS A 63 23.33 -20.85 -8.38
N ASP A 64 24.00 -19.98 -7.62
CA ASP A 64 25.40 -20.16 -7.25
C ASP A 64 25.53 -20.07 -5.71
N PRO A 65 26.10 -21.07 -5.02
CA PRO A 65 26.30 -21.03 -3.57
C PRO A 65 27.12 -19.83 -3.08
N SER A 66 28.01 -19.32 -3.93
CA SER A 66 28.87 -18.17 -3.63
C SER A 66 28.22 -16.82 -3.95
N SER A 67 27.10 -16.82 -4.68
CA SER A 67 26.38 -15.60 -5.01
C SER A 67 25.67 -15.02 -3.80
N ILE A 68 25.78 -13.71 -3.65
CA ILE A 68 25.10 -12.94 -2.62
C ILE A 68 23.62 -12.71 -3.00
N VAL A 69 23.30 -12.69 -4.30
CA VAL A 69 21.95 -12.32 -4.81
C VAL A 69 21.14 -13.52 -5.26
N LEU A 70 21.80 -14.52 -5.85
CA LEU A 70 21.15 -15.71 -6.42
C LEU A 70 21.68 -16.98 -5.75
N ARG A 71 21.62 -16.98 -4.41
CA ARG A 71 22.17 -18.07 -3.61
C ARG A 71 21.31 -19.32 -3.72
N CYS A 72 21.95 -20.47 -3.90
CA CYS A 72 21.24 -21.75 -3.84
C CYS A 72 20.72 -22.00 -2.42
N VAL A 73 19.39 -22.14 -2.29
CA VAL A 73 18.75 -22.59 -1.06
C VAL A 73 18.14 -23.95 -1.33
N TYR A 74 18.59 -24.96 -0.58
CA TYR A 74 18.10 -26.32 -0.68
C TYR A 74 16.95 -26.50 0.30
N LEU A 75 15.72 -26.53 -0.21
CA LEU A 75 14.52 -26.86 0.56
C LEU A 75 14.21 -28.33 0.36
N THR A 76 13.70 -28.99 1.41
CA THR A 76 13.08 -30.31 1.24
C THR A 76 11.81 -30.19 0.39
N ASP A 77 11.35 -31.31 -0.20
CA ASP A 77 10.12 -31.31 -1.01
C ASP A 77 8.91 -30.78 -0.22
N ALA A 78 8.82 -31.11 1.07
CA ALA A 78 7.78 -30.63 1.97
C ALA A 78 7.86 -29.12 2.19
N GLU A 79 9.06 -28.58 2.47
CA GLU A 79 9.27 -27.13 2.66
C GLU A 79 9.05 -26.35 1.36
N ASN A 80 9.39 -26.94 0.21
CA ASN A 80 9.14 -26.32 -1.09
C ASN A 80 7.63 -26.26 -1.39
N ALA A 81 6.88 -27.32 -1.07
CA ALA A 81 5.42 -27.32 -1.17
C ALA A 81 4.79 -26.28 -0.22
N GLU A 82 5.29 -26.18 1.02
CA GLU A 82 4.85 -25.16 1.98
C GLU A 82 5.14 -23.74 1.49
N LYS A 83 6.36 -23.50 0.96
CA LYS A 83 6.74 -22.22 0.34
C LYS A 83 5.79 -21.87 -0.81
N ALA A 84 5.47 -22.83 -1.69
CA ALA A 84 4.55 -22.62 -2.79
C ALA A 84 3.12 -22.27 -2.31
N ALA A 85 2.64 -22.95 -1.27
CA ALA A 85 1.36 -22.66 -0.65
C ALA A 85 1.33 -21.23 -0.05
N LEU A 86 2.36 -20.84 0.70
CA LEU A 86 2.49 -19.50 1.26
C LEU A 86 2.48 -18.42 0.18
N TRP A 87 3.25 -18.60 -0.90
CA TRP A 87 3.25 -17.65 -2.02
C TRP A 87 1.91 -17.57 -2.73
N THR A 88 1.20 -18.69 -2.86
CA THR A 88 -0.15 -18.70 -3.43
C THR A 88 -1.12 -17.91 -2.54
N SER A 89 -1.03 -18.06 -1.23
CA SER A 89 -1.83 -17.29 -0.28
C SER A 89 -1.48 -15.79 -0.31
N ILE A 90 -0.20 -15.43 -0.41
CA ILE A 90 0.26 -14.03 -0.53
C ILE A 90 -0.29 -13.38 -1.81
N LEU A 91 -0.27 -14.11 -2.94
CA LEU A 91 -0.89 -13.64 -4.18
C LEU A 91 -2.40 -13.44 -4.02
N GLY A 92 -3.08 -14.34 -3.31
CA GLY A 92 -4.49 -14.19 -2.96
C GLY A 92 -4.76 -12.90 -2.18
N CYS A 93 -3.94 -12.60 -1.17
CA CYS A 93 -4.01 -11.34 -0.43
C CYS A 93 -3.80 -10.12 -1.34
N ALA A 94 -2.79 -10.16 -2.22
CA ALA A 94 -2.51 -9.08 -3.17
C ALA A 94 -3.69 -8.83 -4.14
N VAL A 95 -4.29 -9.90 -4.67
CA VAL A 95 -5.48 -9.80 -5.52
C VAL A 95 -6.65 -9.20 -4.76
N LEU A 96 -6.87 -9.61 -3.50
CA LEU A 96 -7.93 -9.06 -2.66
C LEU A 96 -7.70 -7.57 -2.35
N GLN A 97 -6.45 -7.16 -2.08
CA GLN A 97 -6.09 -5.75 -1.90
C GLN A 97 -6.36 -4.92 -3.17
N ALA A 98 -5.93 -5.42 -4.34
CA ALA A 98 -6.17 -4.75 -5.62
C ALA A 98 -7.67 -4.65 -5.94
N ALA A 99 -8.42 -5.73 -5.74
CA ALA A 99 -9.87 -5.75 -5.93
C ALA A 99 -10.57 -4.77 -4.99
N ALA A 100 -10.19 -4.74 -3.71
CA ALA A 100 -10.71 -3.80 -2.74
C ALA A 100 -10.40 -2.34 -3.12
N ALA A 101 -9.17 -2.05 -3.57
CA ALA A 101 -8.78 -0.73 -4.04
C ALA A 101 -9.61 -0.26 -5.24
N VAL A 102 -9.85 -1.15 -6.21
CA VAL A 102 -10.70 -0.88 -7.38
C VAL A 102 -12.16 -0.67 -6.96
N LEU A 103 -12.69 -1.55 -6.10
CA LEU A 103 -14.07 -1.42 -5.59
C LEU A 103 -14.29 -0.10 -4.87
N VAL A 104 -13.33 0.34 -4.06
CA VAL A 104 -13.37 1.64 -3.37
C VAL A 104 -13.48 2.80 -4.36
N LEU A 105 -12.78 2.74 -5.49
CA LEU A 105 -12.83 3.77 -6.54
C LEU A 105 -14.17 3.75 -7.29
N LEU A 106 -14.77 2.56 -7.49
CA LEU A 106 -16.03 2.40 -8.20
C LEU A 106 -17.26 2.72 -7.35
N VAL A 107 -17.22 2.44 -6.04
CA VAL A 107 -18.35 2.72 -5.14
C VAL A 107 -18.59 4.22 -5.07
N PRO A 108 -19.83 4.74 -5.19
CA PRO A 108 -20.10 6.18 -5.13
C PRO A 108 -19.71 6.84 -3.81
N SER A 109 -19.30 8.12 -3.85
CA SER A 109 -18.88 8.87 -2.66
C SER A 109 -19.97 9.05 -1.60
N ARG A 110 -21.25 8.87 -1.97
CA ARG A 110 -22.37 8.87 -1.03
C ARG A 110 -22.43 7.61 -0.14
N ARG A 111 -21.80 6.50 -0.55
CA ARG A 111 -21.79 5.23 0.21
C ARG A 111 -20.51 5.07 1.05
N ARG A 112 -20.25 6.05 1.91
CA ARG A 112 -18.99 6.16 2.70
C ARG A 112 -18.73 4.97 3.62
N ARG A 113 -19.76 4.47 4.32
CA ARG A 113 -19.65 3.29 5.20
C ARG A 113 -19.16 2.04 4.46
N ILE A 114 -19.62 1.84 3.22
CA ILE A 114 -19.20 0.72 2.37
C ILE A 114 -17.74 0.89 1.95
N ARG A 115 -17.35 2.08 1.47
CA ARG A 115 -15.94 2.37 1.12
C ARG A 115 -15.00 2.12 2.29
N TYR A 116 -15.40 2.56 3.49
CA TYR A 116 -14.62 2.34 4.71
C TYR A 116 -14.51 0.85 5.05
N GLY A 117 -15.60 0.10 4.97
CA GLY A 117 -15.58 -1.36 5.17
C GLY A 117 -14.65 -2.07 4.19
N ILE A 118 -14.67 -1.69 2.91
CA ILE A 118 -13.76 -2.24 1.90
C ILE A 118 -12.30 -1.88 2.20
N ALA A 119 -12.03 -0.65 2.65
CA ALA A 119 -10.68 -0.24 3.05
C ALA A 119 -10.15 -1.04 4.26
N ILE A 120 -11.01 -1.38 5.23
CA ILE A 120 -10.65 -2.28 6.33
C ILE A 120 -10.33 -3.69 5.81
N VAL A 121 -11.11 -4.22 4.89
CA VAL A 121 -10.84 -5.53 4.28
C VAL A 121 -9.49 -5.52 3.55
N ALA A 122 -9.18 -4.45 2.80
CA ALA A 122 -7.89 -4.28 2.15
C ALA A 122 -6.73 -4.29 3.16
N LEU A 123 -6.90 -3.59 4.29
CA LEU A 123 -5.90 -3.56 5.36
C LEU A 123 -5.72 -4.93 6.03
N ALA A 124 -6.81 -5.63 6.33
CA ALA A 124 -6.75 -6.97 6.89
C ALA A 124 -6.02 -7.93 5.94
N ALA A 125 -6.31 -7.86 4.65
CA ALA A 125 -5.60 -8.62 3.62
C ALA A 125 -4.10 -8.27 3.58
N ALA A 126 -3.74 -6.99 3.76
CA ALA A 126 -2.35 -6.54 3.85
C ALA A 126 -1.61 -7.17 5.04
N ILE A 127 -2.20 -7.10 6.24
CA ILE A 127 -1.62 -7.67 7.47
C ILE A 127 -1.40 -9.17 7.32
N VAL A 128 -2.41 -9.89 6.84
CA VAL A 128 -2.30 -11.34 6.58
C VAL A 128 -1.21 -11.62 5.55
N GLY A 129 -1.16 -10.85 4.46
CA GLY A 129 -0.11 -10.94 3.45
C GLY A 129 1.30 -10.77 4.03
N HIS A 130 1.51 -9.79 4.91
CA HIS A 130 2.78 -9.57 5.61
C HIS A 130 3.15 -10.72 6.54
N CYS A 131 2.18 -11.25 7.29
CA CYS A 131 2.41 -12.41 8.15
C CYS A 131 2.80 -13.66 7.35
N LEU A 132 2.14 -13.91 6.22
CA LEU A 132 2.47 -15.00 5.31
C LEU A 132 3.85 -14.79 4.69
N TYR A 133 4.16 -13.57 4.26
CA TYR A 133 5.48 -13.22 3.72
C TYR A 133 6.59 -13.42 4.76
N ALA A 134 6.40 -12.96 5.99
CA ALA A 134 7.34 -13.17 7.08
C ALA A 134 7.56 -14.67 7.36
N THR A 135 6.49 -15.48 7.29
CA THR A 135 6.57 -16.94 7.42
C THR A 135 7.38 -17.55 6.29
N ALA A 136 7.14 -17.15 5.04
CA ALA A 136 7.89 -17.63 3.87
C ALA A 136 9.39 -17.26 3.96
N VAL A 137 9.70 -16.04 4.40
CA VAL A 137 11.08 -15.57 4.62
C VAL A 137 11.75 -16.38 5.72
N ARG A 138 11.06 -16.64 6.84
CA ARG A 138 11.58 -17.48 7.93
C ARG A 138 11.86 -18.90 7.48
N LEU A 139 10.99 -19.48 6.65
CA LEU A 139 11.18 -20.82 6.10
C LEU A 139 12.47 -20.89 5.26
N VAL A 140 12.71 -19.90 4.39
CA VAL A 140 13.96 -19.81 3.61
C VAL A 140 15.18 -19.61 4.50
N LEU A 141 15.11 -18.72 5.50
CA LEU A 141 16.23 -18.46 6.41
C LEU A 141 16.52 -19.62 7.38
N LYS A 142 15.53 -20.48 7.64
CA LYS A 142 15.74 -21.73 8.38
C LYS A 142 16.56 -22.72 7.56
N ALA A 143 16.33 -22.78 6.25
CA ALA A 143 17.09 -23.63 5.34
C ALA A 143 18.50 -23.08 5.05
N ASP A 144 18.66 -21.75 4.93
CA ASP A 144 19.97 -21.10 4.83
C ASP A 144 20.05 -19.83 5.71
N PRO A 145 20.55 -19.94 6.96
CA PRO A 145 20.70 -18.79 7.86
C PRO A 145 21.80 -17.81 7.40
N GLY A 146 22.72 -18.26 6.53
CA GLY A 146 23.80 -17.46 5.99
C GLY A 146 23.37 -16.50 4.87
N TYR A 147 22.11 -16.56 4.43
CA TYR A 147 21.60 -15.74 3.35
C TYR A 147 21.29 -14.29 3.79
N LEU A 148 22.35 -13.56 4.16
CA LEU A 148 22.26 -12.21 4.75
C LEU A 148 21.59 -11.20 3.82
N PHE A 149 21.90 -11.22 2.52
CA PHE A 149 21.29 -10.31 1.56
C PHE A 149 19.78 -10.50 1.48
N TYR A 150 19.31 -11.75 1.34
CA TYR A 150 17.89 -12.08 1.36
C TYR A 150 17.23 -11.62 2.66
N ARG A 151 17.86 -11.88 3.82
CA ARG A 151 17.36 -11.43 5.12
C ARG A 151 17.18 -9.92 5.17
N ILE A 152 18.21 -9.15 4.79
CA ILE A 152 18.18 -7.68 4.83
C ILE A 152 17.13 -7.16 3.85
N PHE A 153 17.16 -7.63 2.61
CA PHE A 153 16.24 -7.22 1.55
C PHE A 153 14.78 -7.47 1.94
N CYS A 154 14.45 -8.68 2.40
CA CYS A 154 13.10 -9.03 2.83
C CYS A 154 12.65 -8.22 4.06
N THR A 155 13.56 -7.98 5.02
CA THR A 155 13.26 -7.17 6.21
C THR A 155 12.98 -5.71 5.83
N VAL A 156 13.80 -5.11 4.98
CA VAL A 156 13.57 -3.73 4.51
C VAL A 156 12.25 -3.65 3.74
N THR A 157 11.99 -4.64 2.89
CA THR A 157 10.76 -4.72 2.08
C THR A 157 9.51 -4.77 2.96
N ILE A 158 9.44 -5.69 3.93
CA ILE A 158 8.28 -5.79 4.83
C ILE A 158 8.12 -4.54 5.68
N CYS A 159 9.22 -3.91 6.13
CA CYS A 159 9.16 -2.66 6.89
C CYS A 159 8.57 -1.51 6.05
N ILE A 160 9.02 -1.33 4.81
CA ILE A 160 8.49 -0.29 3.91
C ILE A 160 6.99 -0.48 3.68
N PHE A 161 6.57 -1.71 3.37
CA PHE A 161 5.15 -1.99 3.14
C PHE A 161 4.31 -1.80 4.39
N ALA A 162 4.75 -2.32 5.54
CA ALA A 162 4.03 -2.16 6.80
C ALA A 162 3.90 -0.68 7.22
N VAL A 163 4.97 0.11 7.02
CA VAL A 163 4.94 1.55 7.30
C VAL A 163 3.94 2.26 6.40
N GLY A 164 3.93 1.97 5.09
CA GLY A 164 2.97 2.59 4.19
C GLY A 164 1.52 2.15 4.42
N ASP A 165 1.29 0.90 4.84
CA ASP A 165 -0.04 0.43 5.25
C ASP A 165 -0.50 1.14 6.52
N LEU A 166 0.39 1.35 7.48
CA LEU A 166 0.11 2.11 8.70
C LEU A 166 -0.21 3.58 8.39
N PHE A 167 0.58 4.25 7.54
CA PHE A 167 0.29 5.61 7.10
C PHE A 167 -1.06 5.72 6.39
N SER A 168 -1.35 4.76 5.51
CA SER A 168 -2.63 4.67 4.81
C SER A 168 -3.78 4.52 5.81
N PHE A 169 -3.62 3.67 6.83
CA PHE A 169 -4.62 3.48 7.88
C PHE A 169 -4.83 4.73 8.75
N ILE A 170 -3.75 5.39 9.18
CA ILE A 170 -3.84 6.62 9.97
C ILE A 170 -4.59 7.71 9.18
N LYS A 171 -4.29 7.87 7.88
CA LYS A 171 -5.00 8.82 7.03
C LYS A 171 -6.48 8.47 6.87
N LEU A 172 -6.82 7.19 6.78
CA LEU A 172 -8.20 6.72 6.73
C LEU A 172 -8.96 7.03 8.05
N LEU A 173 -8.30 6.83 9.20
CA LEU A 173 -8.89 7.13 10.51
C LEU A 173 -9.06 8.63 10.73
N LEU A 174 -8.06 9.44 10.37
CA LEU A 174 -8.12 10.88 10.55
C LEU A 174 -9.24 11.51 9.72
N GLY A 175 -9.37 11.11 8.45
CA GLY A 175 -10.48 11.57 7.61
C GLY A 175 -11.86 11.17 8.16
N ARG A 176 -11.96 10.07 8.91
CA ARG A 176 -13.22 9.67 9.58
C ARG A 176 -13.50 10.49 10.84
N ALA A 177 -12.47 10.82 11.63
CA ALA A 177 -12.60 11.60 12.86
C ALA A 177 -13.09 13.02 12.56
N GLU A 178 -12.46 13.69 11.59
CA GLU A 178 -12.86 15.02 11.09
C GLU A 178 -14.34 15.02 10.62
N GLN A 179 -14.85 13.88 10.14
CA GLN A 179 -16.24 13.77 9.71
C GLN A 179 -17.23 13.66 10.88
N LYS A 180 -16.84 12.98 11.97
CA LYS A 180 -17.73 12.77 13.12
C LYS A 180 -18.01 14.09 13.85
N GLU A 181 -17.05 15.01 13.82
CA GLU A 181 -17.18 16.35 14.39
C GLU A 181 -18.13 17.21 13.54
N GLU A 182 -18.02 17.19 12.20
CA GLU A 182 -18.94 17.92 11.32
C GLU A 182 -20.40 17.40 11.40
N ASP A 183 -20.61 16.09 11.52
CA ASP A 183 -21.95 15.49 11.63
C ASP A 183 -22.62 15.76 13.00
N GLU A 184 -21.90 16.25 14.01
CA GLU A 184 -22.42 16.60 15.36
C GLU A 184 -22.70 18.12 15.52
N GLU A 185 -22.20 18.96 14.61
CA GLU A 185 -22.41 20.42 14.59
C GLU A 185 -23.61 20.86 13.72
N GLU A 186 -24.16 19.98 12.88
CA GLU A 186 -25.39 20.17 12.08
C GLU A 186 -26.67 19.71 12.83
#